data_AF-A0A452IEB0-F1
#
_entry.id   AF-A0A452IEB0-F1
#
_cell.length_a   1.000
_cell.length_b   1.000
_cell.length_c   1.000
_cell.angle_alpha   90.00
_cell.angle_beta   90.00
_cell.angle_gamma   90.00
#
_symmetry.space_group_name_H-M   'P 1'
#
loop_
_entity.id
_entity.type
_entity.pdbx_description
1 polymer ?
#
loop_
_entity_poly.entity_id
_entity_poly.type
_entity_poly.pdbx_seq_one_letter_code
_entity_poly.pdbx_strand_id
1 'polypeptide(L)'
;VRQNKWMWPNMASYVSLLTQHSVVRNALFCLETTAEQGGNHVYTRALLAYAFALAGKEEKHRALLDSLDKEAVKEDGSIHWQRPGKEPKAELPFYQPRAPSAEVEMTSYVLLAYLTMQPAPSQEDLSLATQIAKWISKQQNPNGGFSSTQDTVVALQALSQYGVSAYAKSGGASTVTLQSTGNFQFQFQVDHTNRLLLQHMALPEVPGDYSMGVTGEGCVYVQTNLRYNVLPKLGETPFAMEVHTVPETCDSAKAQRTFNIAINISYTGKRPVSNMVIVDVKMLSGFIPVKSSVRKLEGHQHIHHTELSTNHVLLYMEQVSNVTQSFSFAVEQDFPVQSLKPALAKVYDYYETDEFAIAEYSAPCSKGSV
;
A
#
# COMPACT_ATOMS: atom_id res chain seq x y z
N VAL A 1 -1.22 3.05 40.61
CA VAL A 1 -2.47 3.85 40.51
C VAL A 1 -2.34 4.82 39.36
N ARG A 2 -3.05 4.52 38.25
CA ARG A 2 -3.56 5.36 37.14
C ARG A 2 -3.63 4.49 35.89
N GLN A 3 -4.63 3.60 35.89
CA GLN A 3 -5.14 2.98 34.67
C GLN A 3 -5.83 4.06 33.85
N ASN A 4 -5.34 4.32 32.64
CA ASN A 4 -6.09 5.05 31.63
C ASN A 4 -7.25 4.15 31.16
N LYS A 5 -8.43 4.40 31.74
CA LYS A 5 -9.72 3.91 31.24
C LYS A 5 -10.00 4.59 29.90
N TRP A 6 -9.56 3.99 28.80
CA TRP A 6 -10.23 4.13 27.51
C TRP A 6 -11.20 2.97 27.39
N MET A 7 -12.31 3.06 28.13
CA MET A 7 -13.48 2.23 27.84
C MET A 7 -14.04 2.72 26.52
N TRP A 8 -13.88 1.92 25.47
CA TRP A 8 -14.64 2.03 24.24
C TRP A 8 -16.10 1.74 24.56
N PRO A 9 -17.02 2.72 24.51
CA PRO A 9 -18.43 2.43 24.62
C PRO A 9 -18.89 1.95 23.24
N ASN A 10 -19.24 0.67 23.11
CA ASN A 10 -20.10 0.09 22.07
C ASN A 10 -20.22 0.90 20.75
N MET A 11 -19.17 0.92 19.92
CA MET A 11 -19.23 1.45 18.55
C MET A 11 -19.57 0.33 17.55
N ALA A 12 -20.72 -0.31 17.73
CA ALA A 12 -21.22 -1.32 16.78
C ALA A 12 -22.71 -1.12 16.44
N SER A 13 -23.16 0.14 16.43
CA SER A 13 -24.50 0.49 15.96
C SER A 13 -24.45 1.82 15.22
N TYR A 14 -24.51 1.72 13.88
CA TYR A 14 -24.93 2.74 12.91
C TYR A 14 -24.60 4.20 13.26
N VAL A 15 -23.46 4.70 12.81
CA VAL A 15 -23.32 6.15 12.61
C VAL A 15 -24.03 6.51 11.31
N SER A 16 -25.36 6.53 11.35
CA SER A 16 -26.13 7.26 10.33
C SER A 16 -25.72 8.72 10.41
N LEU A 17 -25.39 9.33 9.27
CA LEU A 17 -25.01 10.75 9.26
C LEU A 17 -26.16 11.59 9.83
N LEU A 18 -25.85 12.50 10.74
CA LEU A 18 -26.81 13.50 11.24
C LEU A 18 -27.07 14.53 10.14
N THR A 19 -27.88 14.16 9.16
CA THR A 19 -28.17 14.96 7.94
C THR A 19 -28.81 16.32 8.25
N GLN A 20 -29.38 16.49 9.45
CA GLN A 20 -29.92 17.76 9.93
C GLN A 20 -28.85 18.75 10.42
N HIS A 21 -27.62 18.27 10.70
CA HIS A 21 -26.52 19.15 11.10
C HIS A 21 -26.12 20.04 9.91
N SER A 22 -26.01 21.35 10.15
CA SER A 22 -25.80 22.36 9.09
C SER A 22 -24.61 22.04 8.18
N VAL A 23 -23.49 21.60 8.77
CA VAL A 23 -22.29 21.21 8.04
C VAL A 23 -22.53 20.00 7.13
N VAL A 24 -23.20 18.95 7.64
CA VAL A 24 -23.49 17.72 6.87
C VAL A 24 -24.47 18.04 5.75
N ARG A 25 -25.50 18.83 6.03
CA ARG A 25 -26.48 19.25 5.02
C ARG A 25 -25.82 20.04 3.88
N ASN A 26 -24.98 21.01 4.22
CA ASN A 26 -24.29 21.83 3.22
C ASN A 26 -23.27 21.01 2.41
N ALA A 27 -22.56 20.08 3.05
CA ALA A 27 -21.65 19.17 2.37
C ALA A 27 -22.41 18.23 1.41
N LEU A 28 -23.53 17.67 1.84
CA LEU A 28 -24.38 16.82 0.99
C LEU A 28 -24.88 17.57 -0.24
N PHE A 29 -25.23 18.85 -0.12
CA PHE A 29 -25.61 19.66 -1.29
C PHE A 29 -24.49 19.72 -2.35
N CYS A 30 -23.22 19.88 -1.93
CA CYS A 30 -22.09 19.80 -2.85
C CYS A 30 -21.95 18.42 -3.47
N LEU A 31 -22.02 17.34 -2.67
CA LEU A 31 -21.89 15.97 -3.18
C LEU A 31 -23.00 15.62 -4.19
N GLU A 32 -24.22 16.06 -3.91
CA GLU A 32 -25.38 15.88 -4.80
C GLU A 32 -25.17 16.61 -6.13
N THR A 33 -24.72 17.86 -6.09
CA THR A 33 -24.38 18.63 -7.29
C THR A 33 -23.29 17.94 -8.11
N THR A 34 -22.24 17.44 -7.46
CA THR A 34 -21.15 16.72 -8.12
C THR A 34 -21.63 15.42 -8.76
N ALA A 35 -22.52 14.67 -8.09
CA ALA A 35 -23.08 13.44 -8.65
C ALA A 35 -23.92 13.70 -9.91
N GLU A 36 -24.67 14.82 -9.94
CA GLU A 36 -25.55 15.21 -11.04
C GLU A 36 -24.80 15.75 -12.27
N GLN A 37 -23.63 16.38 -12.08
CA GLN A 37 -22.80 16.89 -13.18
C GLN A 37 -22.30 15.81 -14.14
N GLY A 38 -22.31 14.54 -13.74
CA GLY A 38 -21.84 13.42 -14.56
C GLY A 38 -20.33 13.47 -14.84
N GLY A 39 -19.80 12.44 -15.51
CA GLY A 39 -18.39 12.42 -15.93
C GLY A 39 -17.35 12.23 -14.81
N ASN A 40 -17.80 11.91 -13.59
CA ASN A 40 -16.91 11.65 -12.46
C ASN A 40 -16.06 10.39 -12.67
N HIS A 41 -14.78 10.45 -12.28
CA HIS A 41 -13.91 9.28 -12.27
C HIS A 41 -14.48 8.15 -11.40
N VAL A 42 -14.14 6.90 -11.73
CA VAL A 42 -14.58 5.68 -11.00
C VAL A 42 -14.30 5.81 -9.50
N TYR A 43 -13.12 6.30 -9.14
CA TYR A 43 -12.72 6.56 -7.75
C TYR A 43 -13.72 7.48 -7.03
N THR A 44 -14.00 8.66 -7.59
CA THR A 44 -14.94 9.62 -7.01
C THR A 44 -16.35 9.03 -6.85
N ARG A 45 -16.81 8.25 -7.83
CA ARG A 45 -18.11 7.57 -7.76
C ARG A 45 -18.19 6.55 -6.63
N ALA A 46 -17.11 5.80 -6.38
CA ALA A 46 -17.05 4.86 -5.24
C ALA A 46 -17.18 5.58 -3.89
N LEU A 47 -16.47 6.70 -3.71
CA LEU A 47 -16.57 7.53 -2.50
C LEU A 47 -17.98 8.12 -2.33
N LEU A 48 -18.57 8.64 -3.41
CA LEU A 48 -19.93 9.18 -3.41
C LEU A 48 -20.97 8.11 -3.04
N ALA A 49 -20.83 6.90 -3.59
CA ALA A 49 -21.74 5.79 -3.29
C ALA A 49 -21.74 5.49 -1.79
N TYR A 50 -20.57 5.39 -1.17
CA TYR A 50 -20.47 5.17 0.27
C TYR A 50 -21.02 6.35 1.10
N ALA A 51 -20.71 7.59 0.71
CA ALA A 51 -21.22 8.78 1.39
C ALA A 51 -22.77 8.85 1.36
N PHE A 52 -23.39 8.51 0.22
CA PHE A 52 -24.84 8.46 0.11
C PHE A 52 -25.46 7.28 0.85
N ALA A 53 -24.77 6.15 0.97
CA ALA A 53 -25.18 5.06 1.84
C ALA A 53 -25.24 5.50 3.31
N LEU A 54 -24.20 6.18 3.80
CA LEU A 54 -24.16 6.72 5.16
C LEU A 54 -25.24 7.79 5.41
N ALA A 55 -25.61 8.54 4.37
CA ALA A 55 -26.64 9.57 4.43
C ALA A 55 -28.07 9.05 4.25
N GLY A 56 -28.25 7.75 3.97
CA GLY A 56 -29.56 7.14 3.70
C GLY A 56 -30.22 7.63 2.41
N LYS A 57 -29.44 8.06 1.42
CA LYS A 57 -29.92 8.53 0.12
C LYS A 57 -30.00 7.39 -0.89
N GLU A 58 -30.99 6.51 -0.71
CA GLU A 58 -31.09 5.23 -1.44
C GLU A 58 -31.06 5.36 -2.97
N GLU A 59 -31.85 6.28 -3.54
CA GLU A 59 -31.91 6.47 -5.00
C GLU A 59 -30.55 6.85 -5.60
N LYS A 60 -29.86 7.83 -4.99
CA LYS A 60 -28.54 8.30 -5.44
C LYS A 60 -27.46 7.22 -5.25
N HIS A 61 -27.53 6.49 -4.14
CA HIS A 61 -26.64 5.35 -3.87
C HIS A 61 -26.79 4.24 -4.91
N ARG A 62 -28.02 3.78 -5.18
CA ARG A 62 -28.26 2.73 -6.18
C ARG A 62 -27.84 3.16 -7.59
N ALA A 63 -28.17 4.38 -7.99
CA ALA A 63 -27.78 4.91 -9.29
C ALA A 63 -26.24 4.90 -9.47
N LEU A 64 -25.49 5.21 -8.42
CA LEU A 64 -24.03 5.14 -8.45
C LEU A 64 -23.50 3.70 -8.48
N LEU A 65 -24.08 2.77 -7.72
CA LEU A 65 -23.72 1.36 -7.76
C LEU A 65 -23.99 0.74 -9.14
N ASP A 66 -25.14 1.02 -9.75
CA ASP A 66 -25.49 0.58 -11.10
C ASP A 66 -24.53 1.17 -12.15
N SER A 67 -24.07 2.41 -11.94
CA SER A 67 -23.04 3.00 -12.78
C SER A 67 -21.67 2.34 -12.58
N LEU A 68 -21.33 1.97 -11.35
CA LEU A 68 -20.05 1.32 -11.02
C LEU A 68 -20.00 -0.11 -11.52
N ASP A 69 -21.10 -0.88 -11.45
CA ASP A 69 -21.14 -2.27 -11.94
C ASP A 69 -20.84 -2.37 -13.45
N LYS A 70 -21.20 -1.35 -14.23
CA LYS A 70 -20.89 -1.27 -15.67
C LYS A 70 -19.39 -1.17 -15.98
N GLU A 71 -18.59 -0.69 -15.03
CA GLU A 71 -17.14 -0.53 -15.16
C GLU A 71 -16.37 -1.50 -14.25
N ALA A 72 -17.07 -2.46 -13.64
CA ALA A 72 -16.47 -3.45 -12.77
C ALA A 72 -15.66 -4.47 -13.57
N VAL A 73 -14.46 -4.79 -13.07
CA VAL A 73 -13.61 -5.84 -13.61
C VAL A 73 -13.94 -7.15 -12.90
N LYS A 74 -14.46 -8.12 -13.64
CA LYS A 74 -14.92 -9.41 -13.14
C LYS A 74 -13.98 -10.53 -13.63
N GLU A 75 -13.09 -10.99 -12.75
CA GLU A 75 -12.03 -11.98 -13.06
C GLU A 75 -11.92 -13.00 -11.92
N ASP A 76 -11.78 -14.30 -12.24
CA ASP A 76 -11.63 -15.41 -11.28
C ASP A 76 -12.67 -15.44 -10.15
N GLY A 77 -13.92 -15.09 -10.48
CA GLY A 77 -15.01 -14.97 -9.50
C GLY A 77 -14.74 -13.92 -8.42
N SER A 78 -14.02 -12.85 -8.78
CA SER A 78 -13.73 -11.69 -7.95
C SER A 78 -14.05 -10.41 -8.72
N ILE A 79 -14.48 -9.38 -8.00
CA ILE A 79 -14.94 -8.11 -8.59
C ILE A 79 -14.10 -6.97 -8.01
N HIS A 80 -13.64 -6.07 -8.87
CA HIS A 80 -12.89 -4.89 -8.46
C HIS A 80 -13.01 -3.73 -9.45
N TRP A 81 -12.48 -2.57 -9.07
CA TRP A 81 -12.48 -1.37 -9.89
C TRP A 81 -11.06 -0.85 -10.10
N GLN A 82 -10.84 -0.28 -11.28
CA GLN A 82 -9.55 0.30 -11.66
C GLN A 82 -9.69 1.59 -12.44
N ARG A 83 -8.68 2.48 -12.35
CA ARG A 83 -8.62 3.70 -13.16
C ARG A 83 -8.27 3.37 -14.61
N PRO A 84 -8.82 4.11 -15.60
CA PRO A 84 -8.51 3.90 -17.01
C PRO A 84 -7.05 4.25 -17.33
N GLY A 85 -6.47 3.60 -18.35
CA GLY A 85 -5.15 3.93 -18.89
C GLY A 85 -3.95 3.26 -18.22
N LYS A 86 -4.16 2.17 -17.45
CA LYS A 86 -3.05 1.40 -16.88
C LYS A 86 -2.46 0.45 -17.93
N GLU A 87 -1.14 0.52 -18.07
CA GLU A 87 -0.33 -0.33 -18.96
C GLU A 87 -0.38 -1.80 -18.53
N PRO A 88 -0.16 -2.75 -19.47
CA PRO A 88 0.04 -4.15 -19.15
C PRO A 88 1.15 -4.32 -18.12
N LYS A 89 0.89 -5.14 -17.10
CA LYS A 89 1.84 -5.44 -16.02
C LYS A 89 3.10 -6.07 -16.62
N ALA A 90 4.27 -5.67 -16.15
CA ALA A 90 5.50 -6.41 -16.42
C ALA A 90 5.36 -7.81 -15.83
N GLU A 91 5.32 -8.82 -16.69
CA GLU A 91 5.33 -10.23 -16.28
C GLU A 91 6.71 -10.58 -15.73
N LEU A 92 6.89 -10.39 -14.42
CA LEU A 92 8.00 -10.98 -13.70
C LEU A 92 7.59 -12.40 -13.28
N PRO A 93 8.41 -13.43 -13.54
CA PRO A 93 8.12 -14.79 -13.09
C PRO A 93 7.85 -14.80 -11.59
N PHE A 94 6.75 -15.43 -11.18
CA PHE A 94 6.36 -15.59 -9.77
C PHE A 94 6.06 -14.27 -9.03
N TYR A 95 5.87 -13.16 -9.75
CA TYR A 95 5.46 -11.87 -9.19
C TYR A 95 4.02 -11.56 -9.60
N GLN A 96 3.11 -11.56 -8.62
CA GLN A 96 1.80 -10.95 -8.79
C GLN A 96 1.86 -9.53 -8.22
N PRO A 97 1.90 -8.48 -9.07
CA PRO A 97 1.86 -7.11 -8.57
C PRO A 97 0.53 -6.88 -7.86
N ARG A 98 0.62 -6.36 -6.63
CA ARG A 98 -0.56 -5.86 -5.91
C ARG A 98 -1.18 -4.71 -6.67
N ALA A 99 -2.47 -4.53 -6.48
CA ALA A 99 -3.15 -3.35 -6.97
C ALA A 99 -2.57 -2.08 -6.29
N PRO A 100 -2.50 -0.94 -7.00
CA PRO A 100 -2.10 0.31 -6.37
C PRO A 100 -3.12 0.74 -5.30
N SER A 101 -2.70 1.69 -4.47
CA SER A 101 -3.48 2.11 -3.30
C SER A 101 -4.88 2.57 -3.68
N ALA A 102 -5.03 3.34 -4.77
CA ALA A 102 -6.33 3.89 -5.15
C ALA A 102 -7.33 2.79 -5.54
N GLU A 103 -6.88 1.74 -6.23
CA GLU A 103 -7.70 0.59 -6.64
C GLU A 103 -8.19 -0.22 -5.44
N VAL A 104 -7.32 -0.44 -4.45
CA VAL A 104 -7.70 -1.07 -3.18
C VAL A 104 -8.69 -0.20 -2.43
N GLU A 105 -8.42 1.10 -2.33
CA GLU A 105 -9.27 2.06 -1.61
C GLU A 105 -10.67 2.18 -2.25
N MET A 106 -10.75 2.43 -3.56
CA MET A 106 -12.04 2.56 -4.25
C MET A 106 -12.86 1.29 -4.15
N THR A 107 -12.23 0.12 -4.35
CA THR A 107 -12.92 -1.18 -4.26
C THR A 107 -13.43 -1.42 -2.84
N SER A 108 -12.69 -0.99 -1.83
CA SER A 108 -13.10 -1.05 -0.42
C SER A 108 -14.27 -0.11 -0.11
N TYR A 109 -14.30 1.10 -0.68
CA TYR A 109 -15.46 1.99 -0.57
C TYR A 109 -16.71 1.41 -1.25
N VAL A 110 -16.56 0.74 -2.40
CA VAL A 110 -17.71 0.07 -3.04
C VAL A 110 -18.23 -1.07 -2.15
N LEU A 111 -17.34 -1.88 -1.55
CA LEU A 111 -17.75 -2.90 -0.58
C LEU A 111 -18.52 -2.28 0.60
N LEU A 112 -18.01 -1.19 1.17
CA LEU A 112 -18.70 -0.46 2.23
C LEU A 112 -20.06 0.09 1.78
N ALA A 113 -20.18 0.58 0.55
CA ALA A 113 -21.43 1.09 0.00
C ALA A 113 -22.50 0.00 -0.08
N TYR A 114 -22.15 -1.24 -0.44
CA TYR A 114 -23.08 -2.38 -0.41
C TYR A 114 -23.50 -2.78 1.01
N LEU A 115 -22.58 -2.68 1.98
CA LEU A 115 -22.80 -3.19 3.35
C LEU A 115 -23.48 -2.20 4.30
N THR A 116 -23.41 -0.90 4.00
CA THR A 116 -23.78 0.16 4.96
C THR A 116 -25.24 0.60 4.85
N MET A 117 -25.86 0.48 3.68
CA MET A 117 -27.25 0.92 3.47
C MET A 117 -28.20 0.16 4.39
N GLN A 118 -29.29 0.81 4.79
CA GLN A 118 -30.39 0.19 5.53
C GLN A 118 -31.65 0.12 4.64
N PRO A 119 -32.44 -0.98 4.70
CA PRO A 119 -32.30 -2.16 5.56
C PRO A 119 -31.10 -3.05 5.19
N ALA A 120 -30.85 -4.12 5.97
CA ALA A 120 -29.73 -5.02 5.77
C ALA A 120 -29.60 -5.51 4.30
N PRO A 121 -28.37 -5.76 3.81
CA PRO A 121 -28.13 -6.11 2.41
C PRO A 121 -28.92 -7.35 1.99
N SER A 122 -29.37 -7.39 0.73
CA SER A 122 -30.01 -8.57 0.16
C SER A 122 -29.00 -9.73 0.00
N GLN A 123 -29.50 -10.95 -0.24
CA GLN A 123 -28.60 -12.08 -0.55
C GLN A 123 -27.79 -11.85 -1.83
N GLU A 124 -28.35 -11.12 -2.79
CA GLU A 124 -27.66 -10.74 -4.03
C GLU A 124 -26.52 -9.76 -3.72
N ASP A 125 -26.77 -8.74 -2.89
CA ASP A 125 -25.75 -7.79 -2.46
C ASP A 125 -24.63 -8.48 -1.66
N LEU A 126 -24.97 -9.45 -0.81
CA LEU A 126 -23.98 -10.24 -0.06
C LEU A 126 -23.13 -11.12 -0.99
N SER A 127 -23.71 -11.67 -2.04
CA SER A 127 -22.97 -12.44 -3.06
C SER A 127 -21.98 -11.55 -3.82
N LEU A 128 -22.37 -10.34 -4.18
CA LEU A 128 -21.47 -9.35 -4.78
C LEU A 128 -20.39 -8.91 -3.79
N ALA A 129 -20.77 -8.58 -2.54
CA ALA A 129 -19.85 -8.21 -1.48
C ALA A 129 -18.80 -9.31 -1.22
N THR A 130 -19.18 -10.58 -1.30
CA THR A 130 -18.27 -11.73 -1.18
C THR A 130 -17.21 -11.73 -2.28
N GLN A 131 -17.60 -11.47 -3.53
CA GLN A 131 -16.68 -11.43 -4.67
C GLN A 131 -15.73 -10.23 -4.58
N ILE A 132 -16.20 -9.09 -4.05
CA ILE A 132 -15.37 -7.90 -3.81
C ILE A 132 -14.38 -8.16 -2.65
N ALA A 133 -14.86 -8.68 -1.52
CA ALA A 133 -14.04 -9.03 -0.37
C ALA A 133 -12.96 -10.07 -0.71
N LYS A 134 -13.28 -11.04 -1.57
CA LYS A 134 -12.31 -12.00 -2.13
C LYS A 134 -11.17 -11.28 -2.86
N TRP A 135 -11.47 -10.27 -3.69
CA TRP A 135 -10.42 -9.53 -4.39
C TRP A 135 -9.57 -8.71 -3.44
N ILE A 136 -10.20 -7.95 -2.52
CA ILE A 136 -9.48 -7.11 -1.54
C ILE A 136 -8.54 -7.99 -0.71
N SER A 137 -9.01 -9.15 -0.24
CA SER A 137 -8.21 -10.06 0.57
C SER A 137 -6.95 -10.56 -0.16
N LYS A 138 -6.96 -10.66 -1.50
CA LYS A 138 -5.76 -11.01 -2.29
C LYS A 138 -4.72 -9.88 -2.34
N GLN A 139 -5.12 -8.62 -2.10
CA GLN A 139 -4.23 -7.46 -2.12
C GLN A 139 -3.47 -7.26 -0.80
N GLN A 140 -3.85 -7.98 0.27
CA GLN A 140 -3.21 -7.85 1.57
C GLN A 140 -1.74 -8.32 1.51
N ASN A 141 -0.88 -7.64 2.27
CA ASN A 141 0.53 -7.94 2.39
C ASN A 141 0.80 -8.98 3.51
N PRO A 142 2.00 -9.60 3.56
CA PRO A 142 2.34 -10.61 4.57
C PRO A 142 2.16 -10.17 6.03
N ASN A 143 2.11 -8.87 6.28
CA ASN A 143 2.00 -8.29 7.62
C ASN A 143 0.57 -7.82 7.93
N GLY A 144 -0.40 -8.10 7.06
CA GLY A 144 -1.81 -7.73 7.24
C GLY A 144 -2.20 -6.32 6.76
N GLY A 145 -1.27 -5.54 6.22
CA GLY A 145 -1.56 -4.22 5.63
C GLY A 145 -1.78 -4.28 4.12
N PHE A 146 -1.95 -3.13 3.49
CA PHE A 146 -2.09 -2.98 2.03
C PHE A 146 -0.92 -2.14 1.46
N SER A 147 -1.14 -1.41 0.37
CA SER A 147 -0.10 -0.70 -0.37
C SER A 147 0.25 0.66 0.28
N SER A 148 -0.71 1.31 0.95
CA SER A 148 -0.54 2.59 1.64
C SER A 148 -1.25 2.61 3.01
N THR A 149 -1.48 3.78 3.59
CA THR A 149 -2.22 3.94 4.84
C THR A 149 -3.74 3.99 4.62
N GLN A 150 -4.20 4.80 3.65
CA GLN A 150 -5.63 5.05 3.44
C GLN A 150 -6.34 3.78 2.96
N ASP A 151 -5.77 3.10 1.97
CA ASP A 151 -6.27 1.82 1.50
C ASP A 151 -6.30 0.77 2.63
N THR A 152 -5.30 0.73 3.49
CA THR A 152 -5.27 -0.18 4.64
C THR A 152 -6.41 0.10 5.61
N VAL A 153 -6.64 1.36 5.98
CA VAL A 153 -7.71 1.73 6.91
C VAL A 153 -9.08 1.36 6.34
N VAL A 154 -9.35 1.77 5.09
CA VAL A 154 -10.66 1.56 4.45
C VAL A 154 -10.89 0.07 4.14
N ALA A 155 -9.87 -0.66 3.68
CA ALA A 155 -9.97 -2.10 3.41
C ALA A 155 -10.22 -2.91 4.68
N LEU A 156 -9.52 -2.61 5.78
CA LEU A 156 -9.75 -3.28 7.06
C LEU A 156 -11.17 -2.96 7.60
N GLN A 157 -11.62 -1.71 7.46
CA GLN A 157 -13.00 -1.35 7.80
C GLN A 157 -14.00 -2.16 6.95
N ALA A 158 -13.83 -2.20 5.63
CA ALA A 158 -14.71 -2.91 4.71
C ALA A 158 -14.76 -4.42 4.98
N LEU A 159 -13.60 -5.05 5.15
CA LEU A 159 -13.50 -6.48 5.46
C LEU A 159 -14.07 -6.82 6.83
N SER A 160 -13.92 -5.92 7.83
CA SER A 160 -14.52 -6.13 9.15
C SER A 160 -16.05 -6.07 9.10
N GLN A 161 -16.63 -5.11 8.36
CA GLN A 161 -18.08 -5.02 8.17
C GLN A 161 -18.61 -6.20 7.36
N TYR A 162 -17.89 -6.60 6.30
CA TYR A 162 -18.22 -7.80 5.54
C TYR A 162 -18.22 -9.02 6.46
N GLY A 163 -17.21 -9.13 7.33
CA GLY A 163 -17.12 -10.18 8.34
C GLY A 163 -18.38 -10.25 9.20
N VAL A 164 -18.90 -9.12 9.70
CA VAL A 164 -20.15 -9.10 10.49
C VAL A 164 -21.36 -9.59 9.69
N SER A 165 -21.47 -9.18 8.42
CA SER A 165 -22.62 -9.51 7.56
C SER A 165 -22.58 -10.94 7.00
N ALA A 166 -21.38 -11.46 6.72
CA ALA A 166 -21.16 -12.78 6.13
C ALA A 166 -20.86 -13.87 7.19
N TYR A 167 -20.65 -13.51 8.46
CA TYR A 167 -20.34 -14.47 9.51
C TYR A 167 -21.48 -15.49 9.68
N ALA A 168 -21.22 -16.72 9.24
CA ALA A 168 -22.01 -17.87 9.64
C ALA A 168 -21.61 -18.25 11.07
N LYS A 169 -22.59 -18.35 11.99
CA LYS A 169 -22.37 -18.85 13.35
C LYS A 169 -21.86 -20.30 13.41
N SER A 170 -21.87 -21.02 12.29
CA SER A 170 -21.24 -22.34 12.18
C SER A 170 -19.73 -22.18 12.31
N GLY A 171 -19.21 -22.37 13.52
CA GLY A 171 -17.78 -22.50 13.81
C GLY A 171 -17.22 -23.85 13.36
N GLY A 172 -17.65 -24.34 12.19
CA GLY A 172 -17.25 -25.62 11.65
C GLY A 172 -15.74 -25.66 11.40
N ALA A 173 -15.13 -26.80 11.72
CA ALA A 173 -13.71 -27.01 11.46
C ALA A 173 -13.46 -27.18 9.96
N SER A 174 -12.32 -26.66 9.50
CA SER A 174 -11.86 -26.80 8.13
C SER A 174 -10.44 -27.33 8.09
N THR A 175 -10.21 -28.26 7.17
CA THR A 175 -8.88 -28.80 6.87
C THR A 175 -8.39 -28.20 5.56
N VAL A 176 -7.24 -27.54 5.59
CA VAL A 176 -6.54 -27.09 4.39
C VAL A 176 -5.45 -28.10 4.06
N THR A 177 -5.56 -28.76 2.92
CA THR A 177 -4.57 -29.71 2.41
C THR A 177 -3.69 -29.04 1.37
N LEU A 178 -2.39 -28.99 1.61
CA LEU A 178 -1.37 -28.53 0.68
C LEU A 178 -0.61 -29.73 0.14
N GLN A 179 -0.51 -29.84 -1.19
CA GLN A 179 0.18 -30.93 -1.88
C GLN A 179 1.12 -30.37 -2.93
N SER A 180 2.21 -31.08 -3.21
CA SER A 180 3.09 -30.82 -4.36
C SER A 180 2.97 -31.96 -5.37
N THR A 181 3.45 -31.77 -6.60
CA THR A 181 3.57 -32.84 -7.61
C THR A 181 4.48 -34.00 -7.17
N GLY A 182 5.37 -33.77 -6.18
CA GLY A 182 6.13 -34.82 -5.49
C GLY A 182 5.35 -35.51 -4.36
N ASN A 183 6.07 -36.14 -3.42
CA ASN A 183 5.47 -36.84 -2.27
C ASN A 183 5.16 -35.93 -1.06
N PHE A 184 5.18 -34.61 -1.25
CA PHE A 184 4.94 -33.66 -0.16
C PHE A 184 3.44 -33.43 0.03
N GLN A 185 2.97 -33.68 1.25
CA GLN A 185 1.62 -33.32 1.68
C GLN A 185 1.67 -32.78 3.10
N PHE A 186 0.97 -31.67 3.33
CA PHE A 186 0.79 -31.09 4.65
C PHE A 186 -0.67 -30.68 4.84
N GLN A 187 -1.17 -30.76 6.07
CA GLN A 187 -2.53 -30.36 6.41
C GLN A 187 -2.52 -29.33 7.54
N PHE A 188 -3.23 -28.22 7.34
CA PHE A 188 -3.59 -27.31 8.41
C PHE A 188 -5.00 -27.64 8.90
N GLN A 189 -5.19 -27.57 10.22
CA GLN A 189 -6.50 -27.73 10.85
C GLN A 189 -6.91 -26.40 11.46
N VAL A 190 -8.05 -25.87 11.03
CA VAL A 190 -8.60 -24.59 11.48
C VAL A 190 -9.94 -24.85 12.15
N ASP A 191 -10.05 -24.52 13.43
CA ASP A 191 -11.26 -24.65 14.23
C ASP A 191 -11.51 -23.39 15.07
N HIS A 192 -12.60 -23.39 15.84
CA HIS A 192 -12.98 -22.25 16.67
C HIS A 192 -11.95 -21.84 17.73
N THR A 193 -11.06 -22.74 18.15
CA THR A 193 -10.02 -22.48 19.16
C THR A 193 -8.77 -21.84 18.56
N ASN A 194 -8.46 -22.16 17.30
CA ASN A 194 -7.22 -21.73 16.65
C ASN A 194 -7.44 -20.78 15.44
N ARG A 195 -8.69 -20.42 15.10
CA ARG A 195 -9.00 -19.52 13.96
C ARG A 195 -8.35 -18.14 13.99
N LEU A 196 -7.87 -17.68 15.15
CA LEU A 196 -7.15 -16.41 15.30
C LEU A 196 -5.63 -16.58 15.31
N LEU A 197 -5.14 -17.83 15.32
CA LEU A 197 -3.72 -18.16 15.29
C LEU A 197 -3.26 -18.22 13.83
N LEU A 198 -2.26 -17.40 13.49
CA LEU A 198 -1.58 -17.51 12.20
C LEU A 198 -0.81 -18.84 12.16
N GLN A 199 -1.22 -19.73 11.26
CA GLN A 199 -0.51 -20.96 10.94
C GLN A 199 0.28 -20.75 9.64
N HIS A 200 1.57 -21.06 9.63
CA HIS A 200 2.41 -20.90 8.44
C HIS A 200 3.45 -22.02 8.34
N MET A 201 3.93 -22.29 7.13
CA MET A 201 5.07 -23.17 6.90
C MET A 201 5.92 -22.62 5.76
N ALA A 202 7.21 -22.94 5.77
CA ALA A 202 8.06 -22.76 4.60
C ALA A 202 7.80 -23.89 3.60
N LEU A 203 7.61 -23.54 2.33
CA LEU A 203 7.51 -24.54 1.26
C LEU A 203 8.87 -25.25 1.10
N PRO A 204 8.88 -26.58 0.88
CA PRO A 204 10.12 -27.35 0.82
C PRO A 204 11.02 -26.98 -0.37
N GLU A 205 10.41 -26.68 -1.52
CA GLU A 205 11.13 -26.33 -2.76
C GLU A 205 10.53 -25.05 -3.40
N VAL A 206 11.42 -24.16 -3.87
CA VAL A 206 11.05 -22.92 -4.56
C VAL A 206 12.01 -22.70 -5.73
N PRO A 207 11.54 -22.65 -7.00
CA PRO A 207 10.14 -22.76 -7.44
C PRO A 207 9.62 -24.20 -7.39
N GLY A 208 8.29 -24.36 -7.28
CA GLY A 208 7.62 -25.66 -7.32
C GLY A 208 6.12 -25.51 -7.53
N ASP A 209 5.47 -26.56 -8.05
CA ASP A 209 4.03 -26.59 -8.26
C ASP A 209 3.32 -27.16 -7.03
N TYR A 210 2.39 -26.38 -6.49
CA TYR A 210 1.62 -26.72 -5.30
C TYR A 210 0.13 -26.58 -5.58
N SER A 211 -0.65 -27.55 -5.14
CA SER A 211 -2.10 -27.53 -5.14
C SER A 211 -2.64 -27.43 -3.72
N MET A 212 -3.78 -26.76 -3.57
CA MET A 212 -4.40 -26.54 -2.27
C MET A 212 -5.89 -26.88 -2.35
N GLY A 213 -6.33 -27.73 -1.43
CA GLY A 213 -7.74 -28.08 -1.25
C GLY A 213 -8.21 -27.71 0.15
N VAL A 214 -9.46 -27.27 0.27
CA VAL A 214 -10.10 -27.00 1.56
C VAL A 214 -11.32 -27.88 1.70
N THR A 215 -11.44 -28.59 2.82
CA THR A 215 -12.61 -29.39 3.18
C THR A 215 -13.13 -28.95 4.55
N GLY A 216 -14.44 -29.04 4.77
CA GLY A 216 -15.08 -28.61 6.02
C GLY A 216 -16.13 -27.54 5.81
N GLU A 217 -16.60 -26.95 6.91
CA GLU A 217 -17.72 -26.00 6.93
C GLU A 217 -17.29 -24.55 7.20
N GLY A 218 -16.05 -24.32 7.64
CA GLY A 218 -15.51 -22.99 7.91
C GLY A 218 -14.82 -22.35 6.70
N CYS A 219 -14.77 -21.02 6.67
CA CYS A 219 -13.98 -20.26 5.69
C CYS A 219 -12.54 -20.09 6.20
N VAL A 220 -11.55 -20.36 5.34
CA VAL A 220 -10.13 -20.17 5.65
C VAL A 220 -9.52 -19.19 4.67
N TYR A 221 -8.79 -18.20 5.19
CA TYR A 221 -7.97 -17.30 4.39
C TYR A 221 -6.56 -17.88 4.28
N VAL A 222 -6.07 -18.05 3.05
CA VAL A 222 -4.73 -18.57 2.78
C VAL A 222 -3.95 -17.58 1.92
N GLN A 223 -2.70 -17.32 2.32
CA GLN A 223 -1.80 -16.40 1.64
C GLN A 223 -0.43 -17.06 1.46
N THR A 224 0.17 -16.88 0.28
CA THR A 224 1.53 -17.33 -0.03
C THR A 224 2.44 -16.13 -0.20
N ASN A 225 3.61 -16.16 0.43
CA ASN A 225 4.56 -15.05 0.43
C ASN A 225 5.93 -15.51 -0.09
N LEU A 226 6.37 -14.95 -1.22
CA LEU A 226 7.68 -15.20 -1.83
C LEU A 226 8.55 -13.93 -1.71
N ARG A 227 9.79 -14.08 -1.23
CA ARG A 227 10.77 -13.00 -1.16
C ARG A 227 12.05 -13.43 -1.87
N TYR A 228 12.50 -12.64 -2.83
CA TYR A 228 13.71 -12.87 -3.61
C TYR A 228 14.34 -11.54 -4.02
N ASN A 229 15.65 -11.55 -4.29
CA ASN A 229 16.36 -10.38 -4.76
C ASN A 229 16.33 -10.35 -6.30
N VAL A 230 16.06 -9.19 -6.86
CA VAL A 230 16.17 -8.93 -8.30
C VAL A 230 17.16 -7.80 -8.52
N LEU A 231 17.88 -7.85 -9.64
CA LEU A 231 18.64 -6.70 -10.10
C LEU A 231 17.63 -5.64 -10.58
N PRO A 232 17.71 -4.38 -10.10
CA PRO A 232 16.87 -3.31 -10.59
C PRO A 232 16.98 -3.19 -12.11
N LYS A 233 15.86 -3.23 -12.83
CA LYS A 233 15.86 -2.95 -14.27
C LYS A 233 15.89 -1.44 -14.47
N LEU A 234 16.94 -0.94 -15.12
CA LEU A 234 17.03 0.44 -15.60
C LEU A 234 16.06 0.57 -16.80
N GLY A 235 14.90 1.16 -16.55
CA GLY A 235 13.91 1.52 -17.58
C GLY A 235 13.48 2.98 -17.41
N GLU A 236 12.61 3.46 -18.29
CA GLU A 236 11.96 4.76 -18.09
C GLU A 236 11.14 4.70 -16.80
N THR A 237 11.58 5.47 -15.81
CA THR A 237 10.94 5.56 -14.50
C THR A 237 10.23 6.92 -14.41
N PRO A 238 9.11 7.00 -13.68
CA PRO A 238 8.35 8.24 -13.53
C PRO A 238 9.05 9.27 -12.63
N PHE A 239 10.23 8.96 -12.12
CA PHE A 239 11.11 9.87 -11.41
C PHE A 239 12.50 9.84 -12.04
N ALA A 240 13.10 11.01 -12.27
CA ALA A 240 14.53 11.10 -12.52
C ALA A 240 15.22 11.34 -11.17
N MET A 241 16.16 10.46 -10.81
CA MET A 241 16.94 10.59 -9.58
C MET A 241 18.41 10.36 -9.86
N GLU A 242 19.23 11.27 -9.36
CA GLU A 242 20.67 11.17 -9.38
C GLU A 242 21.20 11.34 -7.96
N VAL A 243 22.12 10.47 -7.57
CA VAL A 243 22.77 10.53 -6.26
C VAL A 243 24.28 10.48 -6.45
N HIS A 244 24.95 11.48 -5.92
CA HIS A 244 26.40 11.59 -5.95
C HIS A 244 26.94 12.03 -4.60
N THR A 245 28.25 11.88 -4.42
CA THR A 245 28.94 12.28 -3.20
C THR A 245 29.68 13.59 -3.42
N VAL A 246 29.76 14.40 -2.37
CA VAL A 246 30.52 15.66 -2.37
C VAL A 246 31.55 15.61 -1.24
N PRO A 247 32.86 15.57 -1.55
CA PRO A 247 33.46 15.52 -2.89
C PRO A 247 33.23 14.17 -3.59
N GLU A 248 33.31 14.13 -4.92
CA GLU A 248 33.16 12.89 -5.70
C GLU A 248 34.37 11.96 -5.59
N THR A 249 35.55 12.55 -5.36
CA THR A 249 36.84 11.86 -5.25
C THR A 249 37.40 11.99 -3.84
N CYS A 250 38.27 11.05 -3.50
CA CYS A 250 38.85 10.91 -2.17
C CYS A 250 40.21 11.61 -2.07
N ASP A 251 40.27 12.87 -2.48
CA ASP A 251 41.55 13.61 -2.54
C ASP A 251 42.01 14.10 -1.16
N SER A 252 41.15 14.02 -0.15
CA SER A 252 41.45 14.42 1.22
C SER A 252 41.15 13.30 2.22
N ALA A 253 41.98 13.19 3.27
CA ALA A 253 41.76 12.27 4.38
C ALA A 253 40.42 12.52 5.10
N LYS A 254 39.88 13.74 5.00
CA LYS A 254 38.55 14.09 5.52
C LYS A 254 37.44 13.38 4.73
N ALA A 255 37.54 13.33 3.40
CA ALA A 255 36.56 12.67 2.53
C ALA A 255 36.46 11.15 2.75
N GLN A 256 37.48 10.53 3.35
CA GLN A 256 37.43 9.12 3.78
C GLN A 256 36.48 8.88 4.95
N ARG A 257 36.37 9.86 5.85
CA ARG A 257 35.62 9.73 7.10
C ARG A 257 34.30 10.49 7.10
N THR A 258 34.20 11.57 6.32
CA THR A 258 33.02 12.42 6.28
C THR A 258 32.86 13.03 4.90
N PHE A 259 31.68 12.87 4.31
CA PHE A 259 31.32 13.48 3.03
C PHE A 259 29.80 13.74 2.99
N ASN A 260 29.35 14.53 2.02
CA ASN A 260 27.93 14.75 1.81
C ASN A 260 27.38 13.81 0.74
N ILE A 261 26.17 13.31 0.94
CA ILE A 261 25.37 12.68 -0.11
C ILE A 261 24.48 13.78 -0.68
N ALA A 262 24.62 14.06 -1.97
CA ALA A 262 23.83 15.02 -2.72
C ALA A 262 22.86 14.28 -3.65
N ILE A 263 21.62 14.71 -3.63
CA ILE A 263 20.50 14.03 -4.26
C ILE A 263 19.75 15.06 -5.11
N ASN A 264 19.56 14.73 -6.38
CA ASN A 264 18.76 15.48 -7.32
C ASN A 264 17.55 14.62 -7.71
N ILE A 265 16.34 15.17 -7.58
CA ILE A 265 15.11 14.48 -8.00
C ILE A 265 14.21 15.37 -8.85
N SER A 266 13.54 14.79 -9.82
CA SER A 266 12.40 15.41 -10.51
C SER A 266 11.38 14.34 -10.92
N TYR A 267 10.14 14.76 -11.11
CA TYR A 267 9.05 13.90 -11.56
C TYR A 267 8.91 13.98 -13.08
N THR A 268 9.01 12.83 -13.74
CA THR A 268 8.95 12.67 -15.20
C THR A 268 7.78 11.77 -15.63
N GLY A 269 6.87 11.46 -14.70
CA GLY A 269 5.69 10.64 -14.96
C GLY A 269 4.60 11.35 -15.77
N LYS A 270 3.46 10.68 -15.92
CA LYS A 270 2.35 11.14 -16.76
C LYS A 270 1.59 12.35 -16.18
N ARG A 271 1.75 12.61 -14.88
CA ARG A 271 1.06 13.70 -14.16
C ARG A 271 1.89 14.99 -14.18
N PRO A 272 1.28 16.18 -14.04
CA PRO A 272 2.05 17.44 -13.96
C PRO A 272 2.93 17.51 -12.71
N VAL A 273 2.48 16.92 -11.61
CA VAL A 273 3.18 16.76 -10.34
C VAL A 273 2.86 15.38 -9.75
N SER A 274 3.74 14.85 -8.91
CA SER A 274 3.47 13.64 -8.13
C SER A 274 2.52 13.92 -6.95
N ASN A 275 2.08 12.86 -6.25
CA ASN A 275 1.54 13.02 -4.91
C ASN A 275 2.69 13.21 -3.90
N MET A 276 2.42 12.94 -2.62
CA MET A 276 3.45 12.79 -1.58
C MET A 276 4.51 11.76 -2.00
N VAL A 277 5.76 12.12 -1.83
CA VAL A 277 6.93 11.34 -2.22
C VAL A 277 7.78 11.03 -1.00
N ILE A 278 8.33 9.81 -0.96
CA ILE A 278 9.36 9.43 0.00
C ILE A 278 10.66 9.18 -0.74
N VAL A 279 11.73 9.79 -0.25
CA VAL A 279 13.11 9.48 -0.66
C VAL A 279 13.75 8.67 0.46
N ASP A 280 14.03 7.40 0.18
CA ASP A 280 14.72 6.46 1.06
C ASP A 280 16.18 6.29 0.63
N VAL A 281 17.09 6.82 1.43
CA VAL A 281 18.53 6.76 1.18
C VAL A 281 19.15 5.74 2.12
N LYS A 282 19.54 4.59 1.57
CA LYS A 282 20.29 3.57 2.31
C LYS A 282 21.74 4.01 2.47
N MET A 283 22.28 3.89 3.68
CA MET A 283 23.67 4.19 3.99
C MET A 283 24.61 3.09 3.49
N LEU A 284 25.84 3.49 3.17
CA LEU A 284 26.95 2.56 2.96
C LEU A 284 27.30 1.83 4.26
N SER A 285 27.74 0.58 4.17
CA SER A 285 28.18 -0.19 5.34
C SER A 285 29.27 0.56 6.11
N GLY A 286 29.09 0.71 7.43
CA GLY A 286 30.03 1.43 8.29
C GLY A 286 29.90 2.96 8.28
N PHE A 287 28.90 3.51 7.57
CA PHE A 287 28.58 4.93 7.59
C PHE A 287 27.23 5.19 8.24
N ILE A 288 27.14 6.28 8.99
CA ILE A 288 25.92 6.75 9.64
C ILE A 288 25.62 8.20 9.22
N PRO A 289 24.34 8.60 9.13
CA PRO A 289 23.98 9.96 8.80
C PRO A 289 24.24 10.92 9.96
N VAL A 290 24.85 12.06 9.68
CA VAL A 290 25.07 13.13 10.66
C VAL A 290 23.73 13.79 10.96
N LYS A 291 23.15 13.44 12.11
CA LYS A 291 21.79 13.85 12.54
C LYS A 291 21.49 15.33 12.40
N SER A 292 22.45 16.21 12.74
CA SER A 292 22.27 17.66 12.64
C SER A 292 22.20 18.18 11.20
N SER A 293 22.80 17.46 10.25
CA SER A 293 22.72 17.82 8.83
C SER A 293 21.36 17.43 8.23
N VAL A 294 20.84 16.25 8.59
CA VAL A 294 19.52 15.79 8.12
C VAL A 294 18.40 16.66 8.68
N ARG A 295 18.42 17.02 9.96
CA ARG A 295 17.40 17.91 10.55
C ARG A 295 17.33 19.29 9.90
N LYS A 296 18.42 19.78 9.30
CA LYS A 296 18.39 21.05 8.54
C LYS A 296 17.55 20.95 7.27
N LEU A 297 17.35 19.73 6.74
CA LEU A 297 16.53 19.51 5.56
C LEU A 297 15.05 19.79 5.81
N GLU A 298 14.56 19.72 7.05
CA GLU A 298 13.17 20.11 7.38
C GLU A 298 12.92 21.62 7.18
N GLY A 299 13.98 22.43 7.09
CA GLY A 299 13.89 23.84 6.69
C GLY A 299 13.85 24.06 5.18
N HIS A 300 14.02 23.00 4.38
CA HIS A 300 13.95 23.07 2.92
C HIS A 300 12.49 23.18 2.47
N GLN A 301 12.21 24.07 1.51
CA GLN A 301 10.84 24.43 1.10
C GLN A 301 9.93 23.24 0.75
N HIS A 302 10.51 22.12 0.30
CA HIS A 302 9.77 20.95 -0.22
C HIS A 302 9.88 19.70 0.68
N ILE A 303 10.61 19.75 1.80
CA ILE A 303 10.80 18.62 2.71
C ILE A 303 10.05 18.94 4.00
N HIS A 304 8.97 18.22 4.25
CA HIS A 304 8.10 18.45 5.41
C HIS A 304 8.57 17.70 6.66
N HIS A 305 9.18 16.53 6.47
CA HIS A 305 9.63 15.70 7.59
C HIS A 305 10.86 14.86 7.21
N THR A 306 11.67 14.55 8.20
CA THR A 306 12.80 13.62 8.07
C THR A 306 12.76 12.55 9.15
N GLU A 307 12.89 11.28 8.75
CA GLU A 307 13.09 10.17 9.67
C GLU A 307 14.50 9.60 9.51
N LEU A 308 15.13 9.32 10.66
CA LEU A 308 16.49 8.83 10.72
C LEU A 308 16.50 7.46 11.39
N SER A 309 17.02 6.47 10.68
CA SER A 309 17.49 5.21 11.27
C SER A 309 19.01 5.12 11.10
N THR A 310 19.65 4.12 11.72
CA THR A 310 21.10 3.91 11.58
C THR A 310 21.54 3.70 10.13
N ASN A 311 20.72 3.02 9.33
CA ASN A 311 21.08 2.60 7.98
C ASN A 311 20.27 3.29 6.87
N HIS A 312 19.25 4.08 7.22
CA HIS A 312 18.38 4.75 6.27
C HIS A 312 18.05 6.17 6.72
N VAL A 313 18.00 7.07 5.75
CA VAL A 313 17.41 8.41 5.90
C VAL A 313 16.17 8.46 5.01
N LEU A 314 15.01 8.74 5.61
CA LEU A 314 13.75 8.94 4.89
C LEU A 314 13.41 10.42 4.86
N LEU A 315 13.14 10.95 3.67
CA LEU A 315 12.72 12.34 3.45
C LEU A 315 11.30 12.35 2.90
N TYR A 316 10.41 13.09 3.55
CA TYR A 316 9.01 13.21 3.17
C TYR A 316 8.78 14.53 2.44
N MET A 317 8.33 14.44 1.20
CA MET A 317 8.06 15.59 0.34
C MET A 317 6.59 15.61 -0.05
N GLU A 318 5.95 16.76 0.00
CA GLU A 318 4.51 16.88 -0.30
C GLU A 318 4.20 16.57 -1.77
N GLN A 319 5.08 17.01 -2.67
CA GLN A 319 5.01 16.73 -4.10
C GLN A 319 6.36 17.00 -4.76
N VAL A 320 6.58 16.39 -5.92
CA VAL A 320 7.72 16.63 -6.80
C VAL A 320 7.17 16.97 -8.18
N SER A 321 7.71 18.01 -8.80
CA SER A 321 7.35 18.45 -10.16
C SER A 321 8.44 18.07 -11.15
N ASN A 322 8.28 18.46 -12.41
CA ASN A 322 9.35 18.34 -13.42
C ASN A 322 10.57 19.23 -13.15
N VAL A 323 10.49 20.16 -12.19
CA VAL A 323 11.62 20.98 -11.75
C VAL A 323 12.49 20.19 -10.78
N THR A 324 13.79 20.10 -11.08
CA THR A 324 14.76 19.39 -10.25
C THR A 324 14.90 20.02 -8.87
N GLN A 325 14.71 19.20 -7.85
CA GLN A 325 14.94 19.54 -6.45
C GLN A 325 16.25 18.91 -5.99
N SER A 326 17.10 19.71 -5.36
CA SER A 326 18.43 19.29 -4.91
C SER A 326 18.57 19.48 -3.41
N PHE A 327 19.04 18.45 -2.72
CA PHE A 327 19.34 18.51 -1.29
C PHE A 327 20.52 17.63 -0.96
N SER A 328 21.17 17.91 0.18
CA SER A 328 22.29 17.10 0.64
C SER A 328 22.36 17.02 2.15
N PHE A 329 22.92 15.93 2.65
CA PHE A 329 23.23 15.76 4.06
C PHE A 329 24.57 15.06 4.24
N ALA A 330 25.20 15.27 5.40
CA ALA A 330 26.49 14.70 5.72
C ALA A 330 26.34 13.28 6.29
N VAL A 331 27.29 12.43 5.95
CA VAL A 331 27.49 11.12 6.56
C VAL A 331 28.88 11.04 7.15
N GLU A 332 29.03 10.25 8.21
CA GLU A 332 30.32 9.98 8.85
C GLU A 332 30.57 8.49 9.02
N GLN A 333 31.84 8.09 8.98
CA GLN A 333 32.26 6.71 9.19
C GLN A 333 32.20 6.38 10.69
N ASP A 334 31.38 5.39 11.03
CA ASP A 334 31.29 4.82 12.38
C ASP A 334 32.39 3.76 12.58
N PHE A 335 32.58 2.88 11.59
CA PHE A 335 33.65 1.89 11.59
C PHE A 335 34.17 1.60 10.19
N PRO A 336 35.46 1.23 10.04
CA PRO A 336 36.05 0.97 8.74
C PRO A 336 35.52 -0.32 8.12
N VAL A 337 35.21 -0.27 6.83
CA VAL A 337 34.76 -1.42 6.03
C VAL A 337 35.63 -1.51 4.78
N GLN A 338 36.13 -2.71 4.48
CA GLN A 338 36.88 -2.98 3.25
C GLN A 338 35.93 -3.37 2.11
N SER A 339 36.33 -3.08 0.87
CA SER A 339 35.59 -3.46 -0.34
C SER A 339 34.13 -2.97 -0.35
N LEU A 340 33.94 -1.70 0.00
CA LEU A 340 32.63 -1.04 -0.01
C LEU A 340 31.92 -1.21 -1.36
N LYS A 341 30.70 -1.72 -1.30
CA LYS A 341 29.79 -1.79 -2.45
C LYS A 341 28.93 -0.53 -2.52
N PRO A 342 28.43 -0.16 -3.71
CA PRO A 342 27.47 0.92 -3.85
C PRO A 342 26.24 0.71 -2.96
N ALA A 343 25.69 1.81 -2.44
CA ALA A 343 24.41 1.81 -1.74
C ALA A 343 23.31 2.35 -2.65
N LEU A 344 22.06 2.03 -2.31
CA LEU A 344 20.88 2.41 -3.09
C LEU A 344 20.15 3.57 -2.44
N ALA A 345 19.75 4.54 -3.25
CA ALA A 345 18.66 5.45 -2.92
C ALA A 345 17.44 5.06 -3.74
N LYS A 346 16.25 5.20 -3.16
CA LYS A 346 14.97 4.96 -3.81
C LYS A 346 14.06 6.17 -3.59
N VAL A 347 13.47 6.69 -4.67
CA VAL A 347 12.38 7.66 -4.60
C VAL A 347 11.10 6.99 -5.07
N TYR A 348 9.98 7.20 -4.39
CA TYR A 348 8.70 6.62 -4.76
C TYR A 348 7.50 7.48 -4.34
N ASP A 349 6.42 7.43 -5.12
CA ASP A 349 5.13 8.00 -4.74
C ASP A 349 4.49 7.16 -3.62
N TYR A 350 3.98 7.83 -2.59
CA TYR A 350 3.44 7.18 -1.40
C TYR A 350 2.14 6.41 -1.63
N TYR A 351 1.35 6.82 -2.63
CA TYR A 351 0.08 6.19 -2.98
C TYR A 351 0.21 5.28 -4.21
N GLU A 352 1.08 5.66 -5.16
CA GLU A 352 1.39 4.88 -6.36
C GLU A 352 2.77 4.24 -6.23
N THR A 353 2.93 3.21 -5.40
CA THR A 353 4.26 2.63 -5.10
C THR A 353 4.95 1.97 -6.30
N ASP A 354 4.21 1.73 -7.40
CA ASP A 354 4.75 1.30 -8.70
C ASP A 354 5.50 2.43 -9.41
N GLU A 355 5.23 3.69 -9.06
CA GLU A 355 5.96 4.87 -9.52
C GLU A 355 7.17 5.11 -8.62
N PHE A 356 8.34 4.62 -9.04
CA PHE A 356 9.58 4.78 -8.31
C PHE A 356 10.78 4.89 -9.24
N ALA A 357 11.89 5.39 -8.71
CA ALA A 357 13.22 5.29 -9.31
C ALA A 357 14.26 4.87 -8.28
N ILE A 358 15.30 4.20 -8.74
CA ILE A 358 16.42 3.75 -7.91
C ILE A 358 17.69 4.31 -8.54
N ALA A 359 18.58 4.85 -7.70
CA ALA A 359 19.90 5.29 -8.09
C ALA A 359 20.92 4.69 -7.13
N GLU A 360 22.07 4.30 -7.67
CA GLU A 360 23.18 3.82 -6.86
C GLU A 360 24.18 4.96 -6.61
N TYR A 361 24.80 4.96 -5.44
CA TYR A 361 25.92 5.86 -5.16
C TYR A 361 27.04 5.11 -4.45
N SER A 362 28.27 5.54 -4.71
CA SER A 362 29.49 4.96 -4.13
C SER A 362 30.19 5.95 -3.22
N ALA A 363 30.92 5.44 -2.23
CA ALA A 363 31.80 6.29 -1.44
C ALA A 363 32.83 6.99 -2.35
N PRO A 364 33.29 8.22 -2.01
CA PRO A 364 34.27 8.94 -2.83
C PRO A 364 35.54 8.13 -3.11
N CYS A 365 35.92 7.27 -2.18
CA CYS A 365 37.15 6.47 -2.23
C CYS A 365 37.01 5.14 -2.99
N SER A 366 35.80 4.81 -3.49
CA SER A 366 35.52 3.57 -4.22
C SER A 366 35.70 3.70 -5.74
N LYS A 367 35.70 4.92 -6.30
CA LYS A 367 35.78 5.16 -7.76
C LYS A 367 37.20 4.95 -8.36
N GLY A 368 38.17 4.46 -7.57
CA GLY A 368 39.61 4.43 -7.92
C GLY A 368 40.25 3.06 -8.09
N SER A 369 39.50 1.96 -8.12
CA SER A 369 40.06 0.62 -8.38
C SER A 369 39.35 -0.03 -9.55
N VAL A 370 39.81 0.29 -10.76
CA VAL A 370 39.65 -0.54 -11.96
C VAL A 370 40.95 -1.29 -12.19
#